data_AF-A0A3P5X9V2-F1
#
_entry.id   AF-A0A3P5X9V2-F1
#
_cell.length_a   1.000
_cell.length_b   1.000
_cell.length_c   1.000
_cell.angle_alpha   90.00
_cell.angle_beta   90.00
_cell.angle_gamma   90.00
#
_symmetry.space_group_name_H-M   'P 1'
#
loop_
_entity.id
_entity.type
_entity.pdbx_description
1 polymer ?
#
loop_
_entity_poly.entity_id
_entity_poly.type
_entity_poly.pdbx_seq_one_letter_code
_entity_poly.pdbx_strand_id
1 'polypeptide(L)'
;MNQIVGQRISVDEGRKWLANVVETERRKIETLQILERTDSLSPEDDRRHNVTMRDAWAFLANQDLKADTTELGDGLLARNVEILTQNLASDPRRTSIVRNFEALTGREERSALGFLELLDAWITGKYTAWQEAFWTCRGLMPLL
;
A
#
# COMPACT_ATOMS: atom_id res chain seq x y z
N MET A 1 23.82 23.73 23.56
CA MET A 1 23.69 23.05 22.26
C MET A 1 22.56 22.04 22.39
N ASN A 2 21.34 22.42 22.00
CA ASN A 2 20.15 21.59 22.15
C ASN A 2 19.97 20.66 20.95
N GLN A 3 19.54 19.45 21.26
CA GLN A 3 19.40 18.27 20.40
C GLN A 3 18.69 18.54 19.07
N ILE A 4 19.40 18.35 17.95
CA ILE A 4 18.79 17.93 16.69
C ILE A 4 18.74 16.40 16.71
N VAL A 5 18.02 15.83 17.66
CA VAL A 5 17.56 14.45 17.53
C VAL A 5 16.21 14.58 16.85
N GLY A 6 16.23 14.65 15.52
CA GLY A 6 15.01 14.42 14.74
C GLY A 6 14.46 13.08 15.21
N GLN A 7 13.30 13.11 15.86
CA GLN A 7 12.69 11.92 16.41
C GLN A 7 12.38 10.99 15.24
N ARG A 8 13.25 10.02 14.97
CA ARG A 8 12.96 8.95 14.02
C ARG A 8 11.80 8.13 14.54
N ILE A 9 11.07 7.49 13.65
CA ILE A 9 10.06 6.51 14.05
C ILE A 9 10.78 5.36 14.75
N SER A 10 10.30 4.95 15.92
CA SER A 10 10.90 3.82 16.62
C SER A 10 10.59 2.51 15.88
N VAL A 11 11.42 1.49 16.08
CA VAL A 11 11.21 0.18 15.44
C VAL A 11 9.85 -0.43 15.82
N ASP A 12 9.40 -0.24 17.06
CA ASP A 12 8.10 -0.73 17.52
C ASP A 12 6.93 -0.01 16.83
N GLU A 13 6.98 1.33 16.75
CA GLU A 13 5.99 2.13 16.04
C GLU A 13 5.93 1.77 14.55
N GLY A 14 7.09 1.62 13.91
CA GLY A 14 7.18 1.22 12.51
C GLY A 14 6.59 -0.16 12.26
N ARG A 15 6.84 -1.14 13.14
CA ARG A 15 6.25 -2.49 13.05
C ARG A 15 4.73 -2.46 13.22
N LYS A 16 4.23 -1.72 14.22
CA LYS A 16 2.78 -1.56 14.44
C LYS A 16 2.13 -0.91 13.23
N TRP A 17 2.73 0.14 12.69
CA TRP A 17 2.26 0.84 11.51
C TRP A 17 2.18 -0.10 10.30
N LEU A 18 3.27 -0.79 9.96
CA LEU A 18 3.32 -1.73 8.86
C LEU A 18 2.25 -2.82 8.99
N ALA A 19 2.16 -3.46 10.16
CA ALA A 19 1.16 -4.50 10.43
C ALA A 19 -0.27 -3.98 10.25
N ASN A 20 -0.56 -2.77 10.73
CA ASN A 20 -1.87 -2.14 10.56
C ASN A 20 -2.19 -1.86 9.08
N VAL A 21 -1.22 -1.42 8.28
CA VAL A 21 -1.42 -1.18 6.84
C VAL A 21 -1.73 -2.49 6.11
N VAL A 22 -0.96 -3.55 6.39
CA VAL A 22 -1.17 -4.89 5.81
C VAL A 22 -2.57 -5.39 6.13
N GLU A 23 -2.93 -5.38 7.42
CA GLU A 23 -4.21 -5.86 7.90
C GLU A 23 -5.39 -5.08 7.30
N THR A 24 -5.30 -3.76 7.27
CA THR A 24 -6.35 -2.91 6.68
C THR A 24 -6.51 -3.17 5.18
N GLU A 25 -5.41 -3.34 4.45
CA GLU A 25 -5.51 -3.62 3.01
C GLU A 25 -6.02 -5.02 2.73
N ARG A 26 -5.69 -6.03 3.55
CA ARG A 26 -6.25 -7.38 3.43
C ARG A 26 -7.75 -7.40 3.57
N ARG A 27 -8.31 -6.73 4.59
CA ARG A 27 -9.77 -6.63 4.75
C ARG A 27 -10.44 -5.98 3.55
N LYS A 28 -9.80 -4.97 2.95
CA LYS A 28 -10.29 -4.34 1.71
C LYS A 28 -10.26 -5.33 0.55
N ILE A 29 -9.17 -6.07 0.36
CA ILE A 29 -9.05 -7.09 -0.71
C ILE A 29 -10.11 -8.17 -0.52
N GLU A 30 -10.30 -8.69 0.70
CA GLU A 30 -11.35 -9.67 0.99
C GLU A 30 -12.75 -9.15 0.66
N THR A 31 -13.03 -7.88 0.99
CA THR A 31 -14.30 -7.24 0.63
C THR A 31 -14.48 -7.20 -0.89
N LEU A 32 -13.44 -6.81 -1.63
CA LEU A 32 -13.47 -6.81 -3.11
C LEU A 32 -13.70 -8.21 -3.67
N GLN A 33 -13.06 -9.24 -3.11
CA GLN A 33 -13.26 -10.64 -3.51
C GLN A 33 -14.67 -11.15 -3.22
N ILE A 34 -15.29 -10.72 -2.12
CA ILE A 34 -16.69 -11.06 -1.84
C ILE A 34 -17.60 -10.43 -2.90
N LEU A 35 -17.42 -9.14 -3.19
CA LEU A 35 -18.20 -8.43 -4.21
C LEU A 35 -18.04 -9.06 -5.60
N GLU A 36 -16.81 -9.42 -5.98
CA GLU A 36 -16.52 -10.14 -7.23
C GLU A 36 -17.37 -11.42 -7.36
N ARG A 37 -17.53 -12.16 -6.26
CA ARG A 37 -18.28 -13.43 -6.26
C ARG A 37 -19.79 -13.24 -6.29
N THR A 38 -20.31 -12.17 -5.69
CA THR A 38 -21.76 -12.02 -5.46
C THR A 38 -22.45 -11.08 -6.44
N ASP A 39 -21.74 -10.09 -6.97
CA ASP A 39 -22.35 -8.95 -7.69
C ASP A 39 -21.61 -8.57 -8.99
N SER A 40 -20.60 -9.34 -9.39
CA SER A 40 -19.87 -9.04 -10.62
C SER A 40 -20.67 -9.39 -11.87
N LEU A 41 -20.79 -8.42 -12.77
CA LEU A 41 -21.29 -8.61 -14.12
C LEU A 41 -20.21 -9.12 -15.09
N SER A 42 -18.93 -9.09 -14.69
CA SER A 42 -17.78 -9.53 -15.51
C SER A 42 -16.61 -10.04 -14.64
N PRO A 43 -16.70 -11.24 -14.04
CA PRO A 43 -15.71 -11.74 -13.09
C PRO A 43 -14.28 -11.89 -13.66
N GLU A 44 -14.15 -12.13 -14.97
CA GLU A 44 -12.82 -12.21 -15.61
C GLU A 44 -12.14 -10.84 -15.68
N ASP A 45 -12.90 -9.78 -15.94
CA ASP A 45 -12.35 -8.43 -15.98
C ASP A 45 -11.92 -7.95 -14.59
N ASP A 46 -12.72 -8.27 -13.56
CA ASP A 46 -12.38 -7.98 -12.17
C ASP A 46 -11.09 -8.69 -11.75
N ARG A 47 -10.92 -9.97 -12.11
CA ARG A 47 -9.66 -10.70 -11.87
C ARG A 47 -8.47 -10.05 -12.57
N ARG A 48 -8.63 -9.64 -13.83
CA ARG A 48 -7.59 -8.93 -14.57
C ARG A 48 -7.24 -7.60 -13.92
N HIS A 49 -8.22 -6.85 -13.43
CA HIS A 49 -8.00 -5.60 -12.70
C HIS A 49 -7.24 -5.84 -11.39
N ASN A 50 -7.64 -6.85 -10.62
CA ASN A 50 -6.98 -7.21 -9.36
C ASN A 50 -5.52 -7.64 -9.59
N VAL A 51 -5.24 -8.45 -10.62
CA VAL A 51 -3.86 -8.83 -11.00
C VAL A 51 -3.05 -7.58 -11.38
N THR A 52 -3.64 -6.70 -12.16
CA THR A 52 -2.94 -5.48 -12.59
C THR A 52 -2.68 -4.52 -11.42
N MET A 53 -3.58 -4.44 -10.45
CA MET A 53 -3.36 -3.70 -9.20
C MET A 53 -2.26 -4.30 -8.34
N ARG A 54 -2.19 -5.63 -8.23
CA ARG A 54 -1.09 -6.33 -7.56
C ARG A 54 0.25 -5.98 -8.19
N ASP A 55 0.32 -6.03 -9.52
CA ASP A 55 1.55 -5.77 -10.26
C ASP A 55 1.94 -4.27 -10.17
N ALA A 56 0.98 -3.35 -10.12
CA ALA A 56 1.24 -1.93 -9.87
C ALA A 56 1.85 -1.69 -8.48
N TRP A 57 1.35 -2.34 -7.43
CA TRP A 57 1.97 -2.27 -6.10
C TRP A 57 3.35 -2.92 -6.06
N ALA A 58 3.57 -4.01 -6.82
CA ALA A 58 4.88 -4.61 -6.96
C ALA A 58 5.87 -3.66 -7.64
N PHE A 59 5.44 -2.94 -8.67
CA PHE A 59 6.26 -1.92 -9.31
C PHE A 59 6.65 -0.82 -8.32
N LEU A 60 5.68 -0.22 -7.63
CA LEU A 60 5.91 0.88 -6.69
C LEU A 60 6.74 0.51 -5.46
N ALA A 61 6.69 -0.75 -5.01
CA ALA A 61 7.52 -1.21 -3.89
C ALA A 61 8.99 -1.44 -4.27
N ASN A 62 9.29 -1.64 -5.56
CA ASN A 62 10.65 -1.91 -6.05
C ASN A 62 11.29 -0.70 -6.74
N GLN A 63 10.56 0.42 -6.86
CA GLN A 63 10.97 1.61 -7.59
C GLN A 63 10.78 2.86 -6.73
N ASP A 64 11.60 3.88 -6.95
CA ASP A 64 11.35 5.18 -6.35
C ASP A 64 10.02 5.76 -6.85
N LEU A 65 9.33 6.56 -6.02
CA LEU A 65 8.08 7.25 -6.41
C LEU A 65 8.22 8.19 -7.63
N LYS A 66 9.46 8.46 -8.07
CA LYS A 66 9.81 9.26 -9.24
C LYS A 66 10.34 8.42 -10.41
N ALA A 67 10.28 7.09 -10.31
CA ALA A 67 10.79 6.22 -11.35
C ALA A 67 10.09 6.47 -12.67
N ASP A 68 10.86 6.36 -13.74
CA ASP A 68 10.36 6.53 -15.09
C ASP A 68 9.36 5.41 -15.41
N THR A 69 8.12 5.80 -15.66
CA THR A 69 7.03 4.87 -16.01
C THR A 69 6.93 4.63 -17.50
N THR A 70 7.78 5.28 -18.32
CA THR A 70 7.79 5.13 -19.78
C THR A 70 8.04 3.67 -20.20
N GLU A 71 8.80 2.91 -19.40
CA GLU A 71 9.03 1.47 -19.64
C GLU A 71 7.77 0.60 -19.50
N LEU A 72 6.72 1.09 -18.82
CA LEU A 72 5.44 0.38 -18.70
C LEU A 72 4.58 0.48 -19.97
N GLY A 73 4.91 1.41 -20.88
CA GLY A 73 4.15 1.66 -22.10
C GLY A 73 2.71 2.10 -21.84
N ASP A 74 1.82 1.86 -22.83
CA ASP A 74 0.39 2.15 -22.71
C ASP A 74 -0.37 0.92 -22.20
N GLY A 75 -1.18 1.08 -21.15
CA GLY A 75 -2.00 0.00 -20.63
C GLY A 75 -2.57 0.23 -19.24
N LEU A 76 -3.37 -0.73 -18.76
CA LEU A 76 -4.01 -0.67 -17.44
C LEU A 76 -2.97 -0.61 -16.31
N LEU A 77 -1.83 -1.30 -16.46
CA LEU A 77 -0.74 -1.27 -15.48
C LEU A 77 -0.14 0.13 -15.35
N ALA A 78 0.28 0.73 -16.48
CA ALA A 78 0.83 2.09 -16.51
C ALA A 78 -0.14 3.11 -15.91
N ARG A 79 -1.43 3.01 -16.27
CA ARG A 79 -2.48 3.88 -15.71
C ARG A 79 -2.69 3.69 -14.21
N ASN A 80 -2.66 2.45 -13.71
CA ASN A 80 -2.76 2.18 -12.28
C ASN A 80 -1.56 2.76 -11.53
N VAL A 81 -0.34 2.56 -12.05
CA VAL A 81 0.88 3.13 -11.46
C VAL A 81 0.79 4.66 -11.44
N GLU A 82 0.37 5.31 -12.52
CA GLU A 82 0.19 6.75 -12.58
C GLU A 82 -0.79 7.26 -11.52
N ILE A 83 -1.99 6.67 -11.45
CA ILE A 83 -3.04 7.05 -10.49
C ILE A 83 -2.53 6.88 -9.06
N LEU A 84 -1.86 5.77 -8.77
CA LEU A 84 -1.30 5.50 -7.45
C LEU A 84 -0.21 6.51 -7.09
N THR A 85 0.71 6.82 -8.01
CA THR A 85 1.76 7.83 -7.78
C THR A 85 1.17 9.21 -7.52
N GLN A 86 0.20 9.66 -8.32
CA GLN A 86 -0.51 10.93 -8.10
C GLN A 86 -1.21 10.94 -6.74
N ASN A 87 -1.86 9.83 -6.37
CA ASN A 87 -2.50 9.70 -5.08
C ASN A 87 -1.48 9.76 -3.92
N LEU A 88 -0.34 9.08 -4.03
CA LEU A 88 0.71 9.04 -3.02
C LEU A 88 1.36 10.40 -2.81
N ALA A 89 1.49 11.20 -3.86
CA ALA A 89 1.99 12.57 -3.80
C ALA A 89 0.97 13.59 -3.27
N SER A 90 -0.29 13.21 -3.07
CA SER A 90 -1.37 14.14 -2.73
C SER A 90 -1.44 14.49 -1.23
N ASP A 91 -1.82 15.74 -0.92
CA ASP A 91 -2.06 16.20 0.46
C ASP A 91 -3.11 15.39 1.22
N PRO A 92 -4.24 14.96 0.60
CA PRO A 92 -5.20 14.08 1.26
C PRO A 92 -4.57 12.75 1.70
N ARG A 93 -3.71 12.15 0.87
CA ARG A 93 -3.02 10.91 1.23
C ARG A 93 -2.03 11.14 2.35
N ARG A 94 -1.24 12.21 2.28
CA ARG A 94 -0.32 12.60 3.35
C ARG A 94 -1.06 12.75 4.69
N THR A 95 -2.14 13.52 4.69
CA THR A 95 -2.98 13.75 5.87
C THR A 95 -3.54 12.44 6.42
N SER A 96 -4.05 11.56 5.54
CA SER A 96 -4.59 10.27 5.96
C SER A 96 -3.52 9.37 6.57
N ILE A 97 -2.30 9.33 6.04
CA ILE A 97 -1.21 8.50 6.55
C ILE A 97 -0.81 8.97 7.95
N VAL A 98 -0.53 10.27 8.10
CA VAL A 98 -0.11 10.86 9.38
C VAL A 98 -1.18 10.67 10.44
N ARG A 99 -2.44 11.01 10.13
CA ARG A 99 -3.56 10.86 11.08
C ARG A 99 -3.76 9.41 11.52
N ASN A 100 -3.63 8.44 10.60
CA ASN A 100 -3.82 7.03 10.94
C ASN A 100 -2.66 6.49 11.79
N PHE A 101 -1.44 6.96 11.53
CA PHE A 101 -0.29 6.65 12.38
C PHE A 101 -0.48 7.22 13.79
N GLU A 102 -0.85 8.50 13.89
CA GLU A 102 -1.15 9.19 15.16
C GLU A 102 -2.24 8.47 15.96
N ALA A 103 -3.34 8.08 15.31
CA ALA A 103 -4.42 7.34 15.97
C ALA A 103 -3.98 5.96 16.49
N LEU A 104 -2.98 5.34 15.83
CA LEU A 104 -2.47 4.02 16.20
C LEU A 104 -1.44 4.07 17.33
N THR A 105 -0.56 5.08 17.31
CA THR A 105 0.61 5.14 18.20
C THR A 105 0.50 6.21 19.29
N GLY A 106 -0.43 7.16 19.14
CA GLY A 106 -0.53 8.36 19.97
C GLY A 106 0.55 9.41 19.70
N ARG A 107 1.45 9.17 18.73
CA ARG A 107 2.56 10.05 18.41
C ARG A 107 2.25 10.92 17.20
N GLU A 108 2.34 12.23 17.39
CA GLU A 108 2.31 13.20 16.30
C GLU A 108 3.56 13.14 15.43
N GLU A 109 3.38 13.00 14.11
CA GLU A 109 4.48 13.01 13.15
C GLU A 109 4.40 14.24 12.24
N ARG A 110 5.27 15.20 12.49
CA ARG A 110 5.25 16.51 11.82
C ARG A 110 6.43 16.70 10.86
N SER A 111 7.40 15.79 10.86
CA SER A 111 8.61 15.92 10.05
C SER A 111 8.43 15.37 8.63
N ALA A 112 9.12 15.97 7.67
CA ALA A 112 9.12 15.48 6.30
C ALA A 112 9.81 14.10 6.18
N LEU A 113 10.89 13.89 6.94
CA LEU A 113 11.62 12.62 6.97
C LEU A 113 10.76 11.49 7.57
N GLY A 114 10.12 11.73 8.71
CA GLY A 114 9.22 10.75 9.32
C GLY A 114 8.04 10.43 8.42
N PHE A 115 7.50 11.41 7.68
CA PHE A 115 6.48 11.12 6.67
C PHE A 115 6.98 10.18 5.56
N LEU A 116 8.21 10.35 5.07
CA LEU A 116 8.78 9.44 4.07
C LEU A 116 8.95 8.02 4.63
N GLU A 117 9.38 7.88 5.88
CA GLU A 117 9.45 6.58 6.58
C GLU A 117 8.06 5.93 6.70
N LEU A 118 7.02 6.71 7.02
CA LEU A 118 5.63 6.21 7.05
C LEU A 118 5.11 5.81 5.68
N LEU A 119 5.44 6.58 4.65
CA LEU A 119 5.00 6.35 3.27
C LEU A 119 5.64 5.09 2.70
N ASP A 120 6.95 4.89 2.93
CA ASP A 120 7.67 3.68 2.54
C ASP A 120 7.08 2.43 3.20
N ALA A 121 6.88 2.48 4.53
CA ALA A 121 6.22 1.39 5.26
C ALA A 121 4.78 1.16 4.78
N TRP A 122 4.07 2.20 4.35
CA TRP A 122 2.72 2.08 3.82
C TRP A 122 2.71 1.40 2.44
N ILE A 123 3.61 1.79 1.53
CA ILE A 123 3.75 1.15 0.21
C ILE A 123 4.14 -0.32 0.38
N THR A 124 5.11 -0.60 1.25
CA THR A 124 5.52 -1.96 1.62
C THR A 124 4.32 -2.77 2.14
N GLY A 125 3.53 -2.21 3.05
CA GLY A 125 2.35 -2.88 3.59
C GLY A 125 1.28 -3.18 2.54
N LYS A 126 1.05 -2.26 1.57
CA LYS A 126 0.17 -2.51 0.43
C LYS A 126 0.70 -3.66 -0.42
N TYR A 127 1.97 -3.60 -0.81
CA TYR A 127 2.60 -4.65 -1.59
C TYR A 127 2.46 -6.02 -0.91
N THR A 128 2.84 -6.14 0.36
CA THR A 128 2.74 -7.39 1.14
C THR A 128 1.30 -7.93 1.16
N ALA A 129 0.31 -7.06 1.41
CA ALA A 129 -1.09 -7.48 1.41
C ALA A 129 -1.54 -8.03 0.05
N TRP A 130 -1.17 -7.36 -1.04
CA TRP A 130 -1.54 -7.75 -2.40
C TRP A 130 -0.82 -9.00 -2.90
N GLN A 131 0.40 -9.30 -2.43
CA GLN A 131 1.10 -10.53 -2.79
C GLN A 131 0.51 -11.76 -2.09
N GLU A 132 0.19 -11.66 -0.79
CA GLU A 132 -0.28 -12.81 -0.01
C GLU A 132 -1.77 -13.15 -0.27
N ALA A 133 -2.63 -12.13 -0.43
CA ALA A 133 -4.07 -12.32 -0.59
C ALA A 133 -4.49 -13.04 -1.88
N PHE A 134 -3.58 -13.15 -2.85
CA PHE A 134 -3.84 -13.83 -4.12
C PHE A 134 -3.62 -15.35 -4.07
N TRP A 135 -2.92 -15.87 -3.05
CA TRP A 135 -2.68 -17.31 -2.92
C TRP A 135 -3.82 -18.03 -2.20
N THR A 136 -4.54 -17.35 -1.30
CA THR A 136 -5.63 -17.95 -0.51
C THR A 136 -6.89 -18.26 -1.33
N CYS A 137 -7.06 -17.68 -2.53
CA CYS A 137 -8.17 -17.98 -3.43
C CYS A 137 -7.91 -19.11 -4.44
N ARG A 138 -6.66 -19.62 -4.54
CA ARG A 138 -6.34 -20.82 -5.35
C ARG A 138 -6.01 -22.02 -4.45
N GLY A 139 -6.96 -22.43 -3.62
CA GLY A 139 -7.05 -23.82 -3.14
C GLY A 139 -5.79 -24.49 -2.58
N LEU A 140 -4.83 -23.76 -2.02
CA LEU A 140 -3.68 -24.34 -1.35
C LEU A 140 -3.34 -23.50 -0.13
N MET A 141 -3.55 -24.10 1.05
CA MET A 141 -2.92 -23.72 2.30
C MET A 141 -1.41 -23.54 2.08
N PRO A 142 -0.76 -22.54 2.71
CA PRO A 142 0.61 -22.72 3.10
C PRO A 142 0.60 -23.66 4.32
N LEU A 143 0.97 -24.91 4.11
CA LEU A 143 1.57 -25.69 5.17
C LEU A 143 2.97 -25.10 5.42
N LEU A 144 3.13 -24.60 6.64
CA LEU A 144 4.37 -24.19 7.33
C LEU A 144 4.92 -22.80 6.98
#